data_AF-A0A9X1UCT1-F1
#
_entry.id   AF-A0A9X1UCT1-F1
#
_cell.length_a   1.000
_cell.length_b   1.000
_cell.length_c   1.000
_cell.angle_alpha   90.00
_cell.angle_beta   90.00
_cell.angle_gamma   90.00
#
_symmetry.space_group_name_H-M   'P 1'
#
loop_
_entity.id
_entity.type
_entity.pdbx_description
1 polymer ?
#
loop_
_entity_poly.entity_id
_entity_poly.type
_entity_poly.pdbx_seq_one_letter_code
_entity_poly.pdbx_strand_id
1 'polypeptide(L)'
;MFSPETWKNRVVPGEVIYHDALSIVPYLARYTLARREELCGLDVDDVLDESGIPYIFVRPNEHRTLKNPQSTRRIPLIGEVVRLGFLRYRAEIKSLVLTFWAMVETTSRKSVIPVPPN
;
A
#
# COMPACT_ATOMS: atom_id res chain seq x y z
N MET A 1 -8.54 -9.30 -27.08
CA MET A 1 -9.49 -9.42 -25.96
C MET A 1 -9.06 -8.44 -24.88
N PHE A 2 -9.84 -7.39 -24.63
CA PHE A 2 -9.54 -6.38 -23.60
C PHE A 2 -9.71 -7.02 -22.22
N SER A 3 -8.60 -7.51 -21.68
CA SER A 3 -8.50 -7.97 -20.30
C SER A 3 -8.34 -6.71 -19.42
N PRO A 4 -9.37 -6.28 -18.66
CA PRO A 4 -9.31 -5.04 -17.86
C PRO A 4 -8.19 -5.07 -16.83
N GLU A 5 -7.63 -6.25 -16.55
CA GLU A 5 -6.58 -6.44 -15.57
C GLU A 5 -5.18 -6.02 -16.01
N THR A 6 -4.95 -5.86 -17.31
CA THR A 6 -3.65 -5.48 -17.88
C THR A 6 -3.31 -4.02 -17.58
N TRP A 7 -2.05 -3.70 -17.26
CA TRP A 7 -1.61 -2.34 -16.88
C TRP A 7 -2.04 -1.25 -17.88
N LYS A 8 -2.02 -1.55 -19.19
CA LYS A 8 -2.42 -0.64 -20.27
C LYS A 8 -3.88 -0.20 -20.19
N ASN A 9 -4.75 -1.05 -19.66
CA ASN A 9 -6.19 -0.78 -19.59
C ASN A 9 -6.56 -0.02 -18.31
N ARG A 10 -5.65 0.07 -17.33
CA ARG A 10 -5.86 0.78 -16.06
C ARG A 10 -5.64 2.29 -16.16
N VAL A 11 -4.98 2.74 -17.23
CA VAL A 11 -4.75 4.18 -17.51
C VAL A 11 -5.85 4.78 -18.39
N VAL A 12 -6.79 3.97 -18.84
CA VAL A 12 -7.97 4.41 -19.60
C VAL A 12 -9.09 4.73 -18.60
N PRO A 13 -9.86 5.83 -18.78
CA PRO A 13 -11.01 6.12 -17.93
C PRO A 13 -11.99 4.95 -17.84
N GLY A 14 -12.53 4.68 -16.65
CA GLY A 14 -13.49 3.61 -16.40
C GLY A 14 -14.16 3.75 -15.03
N GLU A 15 -15.06 2.83 -14.70
CA GLU A 15 -15.87 2.88 -13.47
C GLU A 15 -15.18 2.25 -12.24
N VAL A 16 -14.06 1.57 -12.46
CA VAL A 16 -13.38 0.73 -11.47
C VAL A 16 -11.96 1.19 -11.24
N ILE A 17 -11.59 1.41 -9.97
CA ILE A 17 -10.21 1.58 -9.54
C ILE A 17 -9.76 0.30 -8.85
N TYR A 18 -8.61 -0.20 -9.27
CA TYR A 18 -7.97 -1.36 -8.66
C TYR A 18 -6.97 -0.91 -7.60
N HIS A 19 -7.20 -1.31 -6.35
CA HIS A 19 -6.28 -1.04 -5.25
C HIS A 19 -5.27 -2.19 -5.11
N ASP A 20 -4.16 -2.08 -5.83
CA ASP A 20 -3.00 -2.96 -5.70
C ASP A 20 -1.72 -2.19 -5.39
N ALA A 21 -0.59 -2.88 -5.26
CA ALA A 21 0.71 -2.26 -4.97
C ALA A 21 1.10 -1.15 -5.95
N LEU A 22 0.75 -1.28 -7.24
CA LEU A 22 1.06 -0.27 -8.26
C LEU A 22 0.26 1.02 -8.08
N SER A 23 -0.97 0.92 -7.57
CA SER A 23 -1.79 2.09 -7.23
C SER A 23 -1.40 2.72 -5.89
N ILE A 24 -1.11 1.88 -4.88
CA ILE A 24 -0.97 2.32 -3.48
C ILE A 24 0.39 2.95 -3.22
N VAL A 25 1.48 2.40 -3.77
CA VAL A 25 2.83 2.92 -3.53
C VAL A 25 2.96 4.40 -3.98
N PRO A 26 2.44 4.83 -5.14
CA PRO A 26 2.40 6.24 -5.51
C PRO A 26 1.62 7.13 -4.54
N TYR A 27 0.46 6.70 -4.04
CA TYR A 27 -0.30 7.46 -3.05
C TYR A 27 0.49 7.61 -1.75
N LEU A 28 1.07 6.52 -1.25
CA LEU A 28 1.93 6.56 -0.07
C LEU A 28 3.13 7.48 -0.30
N ALA A 29 3.82 7.38 -1.42
CA ALA A 29 4.96 8.24 -1.75
C ALA A 29 4.57 9.73 -1.72
N ARG A 30 3.40 10.08 -2.27
CA ARG A 30 2.90 11.46 -2.29
C ARG A 30 2.60 11.99 -0.89
N TYR A 31 1.94 11.21 -0.04
CA TYR A 31 1.44 11.71 1.25
C TYR A 31 2.41 11.49 2.41
N THR A 32 3.25 10.47 2.36
CA THR A 32 4.21 10.13 3.43
C THR A 32 5.61 10.69 3.18
N LEU A 33 5.92 11.03 1.92
CA LEU A 33 7.26 11.42 1.45
C LEU A 33 8.36 10.42 1.84
N ALA A 34 7.98 9.17 2.10
CA ALA A 34 8.91 8.09 2.36
C ALA A 34 9.65 7.70 1.08
N ARG A 35 10.87 7.19 1.24
CA ARG A 35 11.68 6.74 0.10
C ARG A 35 11.02 5.52 -0.53
N ARG A 36 11.19 5.37 -1.84
CA ARG A 36 10.65 4.23 -2.58
C ARG A 36 11.06 2.90 -1.94
N GLU A 37 12.31 2.76 -1.54
CA GLU A 37 12.84 1.54 -0.91
C GLU A 37 12.24 1.30 0.48
N GLU A 38 11.86 2.37 1.21
CA GLU A 38 11.17 2.24 2.49
C GLU A 38 9.73 1.73 2.31
N LEU A 39 9.05 2.20 1.27
CA LEU A 39 7.66 1.84 0.93
C LEU A 39 7.56 0.44 0.31
N CYS A 40 8.47 0.08 -0.60
CA CYS A 40 8.46 -1.24 -1.24
C CYS A 40 8.88 -2.36 -0.28
N GLY A 41 9.65 -2.04 0.77
CA GLY A 41 10.03 -2.99 1.83
C GLY A 41 9.13 -2.93 3.07
N LEU A 42 7.94 -2.35 2.97
CA LEU A 42 7.00 -2.25 4.07
C LEU A 42 6.34 -3.61 4.37
N ASP A 43 6.43 -4.05 5.62
CA ASP A 43 5.69 -5.24 6.06
C ASP A 43 4.28 -4.87 6.52
N VAL A 44 3.36 -5.83 6.47
CA VAL A 44 2.00 -5.72 7.01
C VAL A 44 2.01 -5.34 8.49
N ASP A 45 3.03 -5.78 9.22
CA ASP A 45 3.23 -5.50 10.65
C ASP A 45 3.95 -4.18 10.94
N ASP A 46 4.41 -3.46 9.91
CA ASP A 46 4.93 -2.09 10.07
C ASP A 46 3.82 -1.03 10.05
N VAL A 47 2.58 -1.42 9.76
CA VAL A 47 1.41 -0.54 9.91
C VAL A 47 0.77 -0.78 11.27
N LEU A 48 0.93 0.18 12.16
CA LEU A 48 0.53 0.12 13.56
C LEU A 48 -0.49 1.21 13.87
N ASP A 49 -1.12 1.11 15.03
CA ASP A 49 -2.02 2.14 15.57
C ASP A 49 -1.54 2.55 16.96
N GLU A 50 -1.51 3.86 17.21
CA GLU A 50 -1.21 4.43 18.52
C GLU A 50 -2.29 5.47 18.83
N SER A 51 -3.11 5.21 19.86
CA SER A 51 -4.21 6.08 20.29
C SER A 51 -5.26 6.38 19.21
N GLY A 52 -5.56 5.41 18.34
CA GLY A 52 -6.52 5.58 17.24
C GLY A 52 -5.96 6.33 16.03
N ILE A 53 -4.66 6.61 16.02
CA ILE A 53 -3.96 7.19 14.88
C ILE A 53 -3.09 6.11 14.25
N PRO A 54 -3.44 5.62 13.05
CA PRO A 54 -2.62 4.65 12.35
C PRO A 54 -1.34 5.32 11.84
N TYR A 55 -0.25 4.58 11.79
CA TYR A 55 1.05 5.06 11.30
C TYR A 55 1.86 3.95 10.63
N ILE A 56 2.74 4.35 9.72
CA ILE A 56 3.83 3.50 9.20
C ILE A 56 5.02 3.63 10.14
N PHE A 57 5.50 2.51 10.66
CA PHE A 57 6.75 2.45 11.37
C PHE A 57 7.90 2.10 10.42
N VAL A 58 8.67 3.10 10.02
CA VAL A 58 9.89 2.89 9.24
C VAL A 58 10.98 2.39 10.18
N ARG A 59 11.32 1.10 10.09
CA ARG A 59 12.33 0.42 10.90
C ARG A 59 13.03 -0.69 10.11
N PRO A 60 14.16 -1.25 10.56
CA PRO A 60 14.69 -2.47 9.96
C PRO A 60 13.68 -3.62 10.14
N ASN A 61 13.49 -4.43 9.10
CA ASN A 61 12.68 -5.66 9.11
C ASN A 61 13.36 -6.72 8.22
N GLU A 62 12.73 -7.88 8.00
CA GLU A 62 13.31 -8.95 7.18
C GLU A 62 13.55 -8.56 5.71
N HIS A 63 12.76 -7.62 5.18
CA HIS A 63 12.75 -7.21 3.77
C HIS A 63 13.45 -5.87 3.51
N ARG A 64 13.83 -5.13 4.57
CA ARG A 64 14.34 -3.76 4.51
C ARG A 64 15.37 -3.50 5.59
N THR A 65 16.54 -3.02 5.17
CA THR A 65 17.55 -2.43 6.06
C THR A 65 17.43 -0.90 6.07
N LEU A 66 17.85 -0.28 7.17
CA LEU A 66 18.01 1.17 7.24
C LEU A 66 19.47 1.55 7.14
N LYS A 67 19.77 2.56 6.33
CA LYS A 67 21.14 3.07 6.17
C LYS A 67 21.76 3.50 7.50
N ASN A 68 20.98 4.20 8.33
CA ASN A 68 21.39 4.68 9.66
C ASN A 68 20.29 4.36 10.69
N PRO A 69 20.62 4.10 11.96
CA PRO A 69 19.64 3.91 13.03
C PRO A 69 18.68 5.10 13.20
N GLN A 70 19.18 6.32 12.98
CA GLN A 70 18.40 7.56 13.05
C GLN A 70 17.31 7.67 11.97
N SER A 71 17.36 6.85 10.92
CA SER A 71 16.30 6.82 9.90
C SER A 71 15.01 6.18 10.39
N THR A 72 15.04 5.56 11.58
CA THR A 72 13.87 4.97 12.24
C THR A 72 12.89 6.06 12.65
N ARG A 73 11.65 5.99 12.15
CA ARG A 73 10.64 7.03 12.40
C ARG A 73 9.23 6.51 12.25
N ARG A 74 8.26 7.21 12.86
CA ARG A 74 6.83 6.97 12.70
C ARG A 74 6.24 8.00 11.75
N ILE A 75 5.45 7.55 10.77
CA ILE A 75 4.78 8.43 9.81
C ILE A 75 3.27 8.26 9.99
N PRO A 76 2.54 9.28 10.47
CA PRO A 76 1.10 9.16 10.66
C PRO A 76 0.38 8.96 9.32
N LEU A 77 -0.60 8.06 9.31
CA LEU A 77 -1.48 7.76 8.19
C LEU A 77 -2.82 8.46 8.43
N ILE A 78 -2.95 9.70 7.97
CA ILE A 78 -4.16 10.50 8.12
C ILE A 78 -4.63 11.06 6.77
N GLY A 79 -5.90 11.46 6.72
CA GLY A 79 -6.49 12.10 5.54
C GLY A 79 -6.61 11.15 4.34
N GLU A 80 -6.05 11.57 3.21
CA GLU A 80 -6.29 10.95 1.91
C GLU A 80 -5.79 9.50 1.80
N VAL A 81 -4.72 9.13 2.49
CA VAL A 81 -4.20 7.75 2.46
C VAL A 81 -5.22 6.76 3.04
N VAL A 82 -5.92 7.18 4.09
CA VAL A 82 -6.98 6.39 4.72
C VAL A 82 -8.23 6.38 3.83
N ARG A 83 -8.61 7.54 3.28
CA ARG A 83 -9.75 7.69 2.36
C ARG A 83 -9.60 6.82 1.10
N LEU A 84 -8.40 6.75 0.54
CA LEU A 84 -8.06 5.94 -0.63
C LEU A 84 -7.94 4.43 -0.32
N GLY A 85 -8.27 4.01 0.90
CA GLY A 85 -8.42 2.60 1.23
C GLY A 85 -7.14 1.85 1.57
N PHE A 86 -6.03 2.54 1.88
CA PHE A 86 -4.77 1.87 2.24
C PHE A 86 -4.92 0.90 3.41
N LEU A 87 -5.64 1.30 4.47
CA LEU A 87 -5.84 0.43 5.64
C LEU A 87 -6.68 -0.81 5.30
N ARG A 88 -7.64 -0.69 4.37
CA ARG A 88 -8.42 -1.82 3.87
C ARG A 88 -7.53 -2.79 3.08
N TYR A 89 -6.73 -2.26 2.16
CA TYR A 89 -5.77 -3.06 1.42
C TYR A 89 -4.82 -3.82 2.36
N ARG A 90 -4.26 -3.13 3.36
CA ARG A 90 -3.39 -3.77 4.37
C ARG A 90 -4.11 -4.85 5.17
N ALA A 91 -5.38 -4.65 5.55
CA ALA A 91 -6.18 -5.65 6.23
C ALA A 91 -6.46 -6.89 5.35
N GLU A 92 -6.76 -6.66 4.06
CA GLU A 92 -6.93 -7.74 3.08
C GLU A 92 -5.64 -8.55 2.93
N ILE A 93 -4.48 -7.91 2.74
CA ILE A 93 -3.18 -8.59 2.67
C ILE A 93 -2.89 -9.38 3.97
N LYS A 94 -3.16 -8.80 5.15
CA LYS A 94 -2.99 -9.51 6.43
C LYS A 94 -3.87 -10.75 6.54
N SER A 95 -5.11 -10.65 6.10
CA SER A 95 -6.09 -11.75 6.17
C SER A 95 -5.73 -12.94 5.29
N LEU A 96 -4.90 -12.72 4.27
CA LEU A 96 -4.49 -13.77 3.34
C LEU A 96 -3.42 -14.72 3.90
N VAL A 97 -2.90 -14.48 5.12
CA VAL A 97 -1.78 -15.27 5.72
C VAL A 97 -0.66 -15.45 4.69
N LEU A 98 -0.25 -14.34 4.08
CA LEU A 98 0.53 -14.38 2.87
C LEU A 98 2.03 -14.29 3.20
N THR A 99 2.70 -15.44 3.27
CA THR A 99 4.17 -15.50 3.23
C THR A 99 4.64 -14.77 1.96
N PHE A 100 5.67 -13.95 2.08
CA PHE A 100 6.27 -13.03 1.09
C PHE A 100 6.18 -13.45 -0.40
N TRP A 101 6.24 -14.75 -0.69
CA TRP A 101 6.07 -15.33 -2.03
C TRP A 101 4.74 -14.99 -2.73
N ALA A 102 3.62 -14.98 -2.01
CA ALA A 102 2.34 -14.78 -2.68
C ALA A 102 2.01 -13.30 -2.93
N MET A 103 2.78 -12.32 -2.41
CA MET A 103 2.63 -10.90 -2.74
C MET A 103 3.06 -10.58 -4.19
N VAL A 104 3.95 -11.40 -4.77
CA VAL A 104 4.37 -11.27 -6.18
C VAL A 104 3.32 -11.92 -7.12
N GLU A 105 2.62 -12.96 -6.66
CA GLU A 105 1.62 -13.70 -7.45
C GLU A 105 0.17 -13.17 -7.29
N THR A 106 -0.16 -12.45 -6.22
CA THR A 106 -1.49 -11.83 -6.02
C THR A 106 -1.73 -10.56 -6.84
N THR A 107 -1.02 -10.38 -7.96
CA THR A 107 -1.37 -9.37 -8.98
C THR A 107 -2.81 -9.53 -9.51
N SER A 108 -3.44 -10.70 -9.28
CA SER A 108 -4.76 -11.04 -9.82
C SER A 108 -5.97 -10.75 -8.91
N ARG A 109 -5.81 -10.55 -7.60
CA ARG A 109 -6.95 -10.24 -6.70
C ARG A 109 -6.92 -8.80 -6.23
N LYS A 110 -7.84 -8.03 -6.78
CA LYS A 110 -7.89 -6.58 -6.71
C LYS A 110 -9.11 -6.19 -5.90
N SER A 111 -8.94 -5.45 -4.81
CA SER A 111 -10.08 -4.76 -4.24
C SER A 111 -10.52 -3.69 -5.22
N VAL A 112 -11.76 -3.83 -5.70
CA VAL A 112 -12.43 -2.86 -6.56
C VAL A 112 -13.08 -1.84 -5.65
N ILE A 113 -12.73 -0.56 -5.81
CA ILE A 113 -13.47 0.53 -5.21
C ILE A 113 -14.08 1.34 -6.36
N PRO A 114 -15.39 1.66 -6.30
CA PRO A 114 -15.99 2.56 -7.26
C PRO A 114 -15.31 3.93 -7.17
N VAL A 115 -15.13 4.60 -8.31
CA VAL A 115 -14.56 5.94 -8.35
C VAL A 115 -15.38 6.86 -7.43
N PRO A 116 -14.76 7.58 -6.47
CA PRO A 116 -15.51 8.51 -5.63
C PRO A 116 -16.14 9.60 -6.50
N PRO A 117 -17.39 10.03 -6.22
CA PRO A 117 -18.00 11.13 -6.95
C PRO A 117 -17.17 12.41 -6.77
N ASN A 118 -16.99 13.16 -7.86
CA ASN A 118 -16.33 14.47 -7.88
C ASN A 118 -17.02 15.48 -6.96
#